data_AF-A0A1N7LET3-F1
#
_entry.id   AF-A0A1N7LET3-F1
#
_cell.length_a   1.000
_cell.length_b   1.000
_cell.length_c   1.000
_cell.angle_alpha   90.00
_cell.angle_beta   90.00
_cell.angle_gamma   90.00
#
_symmetry.space_group_name_H-M   'P 1'
#
loop_
_entity.id
_entity.type
_entity.pdbx_description
1 polymer ?
#
loop_
_entity_poly.entity_id
_entity_poly.type
_entity_poly.pdbx_seq_one_letter_code
_entity_poly.pdbx_strand_id
1 'polypeptide(L)'
;MLARKLPPSQIHLGGGAITLSKKVCSFVAQAAIDKSIATIKAFHNEDDPLASVEEIHKDWDELRSLQKQLEDEAKDFSAAADALEGTVVEGTSPLIELAVVTRASFDTLSAIDNEYDTSVLQDTAKTLREVADALYADLSVLKSRRIKHDNQCRRAVLKAMAEGVDPLELHQYELPEDFELPIQGKLNILGEGKSSTQQWREDCQKAAAKYFQDEADAATANKRAQKAESRKKVRREIKELWT
;
A
#
# COMPACT_ATOMS: atom_id res chain seq x y z
N MET A 1 -14.24 1.18 40.05
CA MET A 1 -14.13 0.60 38.70
C MET A 1 -14.59 1.61 37.66
N LEU A 2 -13.66 2.35 37.05
CA LEU A 2 -13.97 3.18 35.87
C LEU A 2 -14.13 2.25 34.68
N ALA A 3 -15.34 1.73 34.47
CA ALA A 3 -15.71 0.99 33.27
C ALA A 3 -15.89 1.97 32.09
N ARG A 4 -14.89 2.81 31.81
CA ARG A 4 -14.80 3.49 30.52
C ARG A 4 -14.24 2.46 29.56
N LYS A 5 -15.12 1.82 28.77
CA LYS A 5 -14.67 1.11 27.58
C LYS A 5 -13.84 2.10 26.78
N LEU A 6 -12.58 1.74 26.52
CA LEU A 6 -11.76 2.46 25.57
C LEU A 6 -12.55 2.60 24.27
N PRO A 7 -12.66 3.82 23.70
CA PRO A 7 -13.24 3.96 22.39
C PRO A 7 -12.45 3.05 21.43
N PRO A 8 -13.12 2.28 20.57
CA PRO A 8 -12.42 1.48 19.59
C PRO A 8 -11.54 2.41 18.74
N SER A 9 -10.28 2.02 18.53
CA SER A 9 -9.39 2.77 17.65
C SER A 9 -10.01 2.86 16.27
N GLN A 10 -9.99 4.06 15.67
CA GLN A 10 -10.63 4.34 14.40
C GLN A 10 -9.61 4.88 13.41
N ILE A 11 -9.74 4.44 12.16
CA ILE A 11 -9.02 4.99 11.02
C ILE A 11 -10.02 5.82 10.21
N HIS A 12 -9.57 6.98 9.75
CA HIS A 12 -10.36 7.85 8.88
C HIS A 12 -9.98 7.64 7.42
N LEU A 13 -10.95 7.25 6.59
CA LEU A 13 -10.78 7.01 5.16
C LEU A 13 -12.02 7.49 4.39
N GLY A 14 -11.83 8.29 3.33
CA GLY A 14 -12.93 8.81 2.51
C GLY A 14 -14.00 9.62 3.28
N GLY A 15 -13.65 10.22 4.42
CA GLY A 15 -14.60 10.93 5.30
C GLY A 15 -15.38 10.05 6.28
N GLY A 16 -15.19 8.73 6.24
CA GLY A 16 -15.76 7.78 7.21
C GLY A 16 -14.78 7.41 8.31
N ALA A 17 -15.30 7.00 9.48
CA ALA A 17 -14.53 6.41 10.56
C ALA A 17 -14.73 4.89 10.56
N ILE A 18 -13.65 4.12 10.44
CA ILE A 18 -13.66 2.66 10.39
C ILE A 18 -12.95 2.12 11.62
N THR A 19 -13.61 1.21 12.36
CA THR A 19 -13.00 0.51 13.49
C THR A 19 -11.82 -0.34 13.04
N LEU A 20 -10.68 -0.17 13.72
CA LEU A 20 -9.46 -0.93 13.45
C LEU A 20 -9.68 -2.43 13.64
N SER A 21 -9.25 -3.19 12.64
CA SER A 21 -9.21 -4.65 12.67
C SER A 21 -7.93 -5.12 11.99
N LYS A 22 -7.41 -6.27 12.43
CA LYS A 22 -6.13 -6.87 11.99
C LYS A 22 -5.98 -7.10 10.47
N LYS A 23 -7.01 -6.81 9.67
CA LYS A 23 -7.01 -7.03 8.21
C LYS A 23 -7.63 -5.88 7.41
N VAL A 24 -8.24 -4.88 8.06
CA VAL A 24 -8.96 -3.82 7.33
C VAL A 24 -8.03 -3.08 6.39
N CYS A 25 -6.83 -2.71 6.83
CA CYS A 25 -5.89 -1.97 5.98
C CYS A 25 -5.41 -2.80 4.79
N SER A 26 -5.10 -4.08 5.04
CA SER A 26 -4.76 -5.05 4.00
C SER A 26 -5.88 -5.26 2.96
N PHE A 27 -7.15 -5.29 3.39
CA PHE A 27 -8.30 -5.41 2.49
C PHE A 27 -8.51 -4.15 1.65
N VAL A 28 -8.43 -2.96 2.26
CA VAL A 28 -8.52 -1.68 1.54
C VAL A 28 -7.42 -1.59 0.48
N ALA A 29 -6.19 -1.94 0.84
CA ALA A 29 -5.08 -1.94 -0.10
C ALA A 29 -5.23 -2.99 -1.23
N GLN A 30 -5.78 -4.18 -0.95
CA GLN A 30 -6.11 -5.14 -2.01
C GLN A 30 -7.18 -4.60 -2.94
N ALA A 31 -8.24 -3.99 -2.40
CA ALA A 31 -9.34 -3.44 -3.19
C ALA A 31 -8.86 -2.32 -4.11
N ALA A 32 -7.99 -1.42 -3.62
CA ALA A 32 -7.36 -0.39 -4.45
C ALA A 32 -6.52 -1.00 -5.58
N ILE A 33 -5.72 -2.05 -5.30
CA ILE A 33 -4.97 -2.76 -6.33
C ILE A 33 -5.90 -3.40 -7.37
N ASP A 34 -6.94 -4.11 -6.93
CA ASP A 34 -7.87 -4.79 -7.85
C ASP A 34 -8.64 -3.79 -8.72
N LYS A 35 -9.04 -2.67 -8.13
CA LYS A 35 -9.64 -1.52 -8.83
C LYS A 35 -8.68 -0.98 -9.88
N SER A 36 -7.45 -0.61 -9.50
CA SER A 36 -6.46 -0.08 -10.45
C SER A 36 -6.19 -1.04 -11.63
N ILE A 37 -6.09 -2.34 -11.37
CA ILE A 37 -5.94 -3.36 -12.43
C ILE A 37 -7.17 -3.40 -13.35
N ALA A 38 -8.37 -3.32 -12.80
CA ALA A 38 -9.61 -3.31 -13.59
C ALA A 38 -9.69 -2.06 -14.46
N THR A 39 -9.41 -0.88 -13.91
CA THR A 39 -9.41 0.39 -14.62
C THR A 39 -8.36 0.40 -15.74
N ILE A 40 -7.11 0.00 -15.47
CA ILE A 40 -6.03 -0.09 -16.49
C ILE A 40 -6.43 -1.00 -17.68
N LYS A 41 -7.16 -2.09 -17.42
CA LYS A 41 -7.67 -2.96 -18.49
C LYS A 41 -8.80 -2.31 -19.29
N ALA A 42 -9.57 -1.44 -18.65
CA ALA A 42 -10.73 -0.76 -19.22
C ALA A 42 -10.40 0.53 -19.96
N PHE A 43 -9.20 1.12 -19.81
CA PHE A 43 -8.83 2.42 -20.40
C PHE A 43 -9.20 2.63 -21.88
N HIS A 44 -9.05 1.61 -22.73
CA HIS A 44 -9.45 1.66 -24.15
C HIS A 44 -10.96 1.94 -24.39
N ASN A 45 -11.80 1.74 -23.37
CA ASN A 45 -13.24 2.00 -23.39
C ASN A 45 -13.65 3.18 -22.50
N GLU A 46 -12.69 3.89 -21.89
CA GLU A 46 -12.98 5.02 -21.03
C GLU A 46 -13.00 6.32 -21.82
N ASP A 47 -14.00 7.15 -21.54
CA ASP A 47 -14.16 8.46 -22.19
C ASP A 47 -13.07 9.46 -21.76
N ASP A 48 -12.54 9.30 -20.54
CA ASP A 48 -11.48 10.15 -19.97
C ASP A 48 -10.43 9.31 -19.19
N PRO A 49 -9.41 8.77 -19.88
CA PRO A 49 -8.34 8.01 -19.24
C PRO A 49 -7.48 8.83 -18.28
N LEU A 50 -7.44 10.16 -18.43
CA LEU A 50 -6.66 11.03 -17.54
C LEU A 50 -7.35 11.12 -16.16
N ALA A 51 -8.66 11.33 -16.13
CA ALA A 51 -9.43 11.31 -14.88
C ALA A 51 -9.29 9.98 -14.13
N SER A 52 -9.21 8.85 -14.85
CA SER A 52 -8.98 7.54 -14.26
C SER A 52 -7.57 7.38 -13.68
N VAL A 53 -6.55 7.95 -14.33
CA VAL A 53 -5.20 8.03 -13.75
C VAL A 53 -5.22 8.85 -12.46
N GLU A 54 -5.90 9.99 -12.44
CA GLU A 54 -6.04 10.82 -11.24
C GLU A 54 -6.74 10.07 -10.10
N GLU A 55 -7.81 9.30 -10.40
CA GLU A 55 -8.52 8.51 -9.40
C GLU A 55 -7.64 7.43 -8.77
N ILE A 56 -6.84 6.72 -9.58
CA ILE A 56 -5.88 5.73 -9.08
C ILE A 56 -4.84 6.41 -8.18
N HIS A 57 -4.37 7.62 -8.50
CA HIS A 57 -3.43 8.34 -7.65
C HIS A 57 -4.06 8.85 -6.34
N LYS A 58 -5.35 9.20 -6.33
CA LYS A 58 -6.07 9.51 -5.09
C LYS A 58 -6.10 8.30 -4.14
N ASP A 59 -6.33 7.09 -4.68
CA ASP A 59 -6.27 5.86 -3.89
C ASP A 59 -4.86 5.66 -3.28
N TRP A 60 -3.78 6.07 -3.97
CA TRP A 60 -2.41 6.02 -3.43
C TRP A 60 -2.21 6.98 -2.25
N ASP A 61 -2.73 8.21 -2.33
CA ASP A 61 -2.68 9.18 -1.24
C ASP A 61 -3.45 8.68 0.00
N GLU A 62 -4.62 8.08 -0.22
CA GLU A 62 -5.41 7.46 0.85
C GLU A 62 -4.65 6.31 1.52
N LEU A 63 -4.00 5.44 0.74
CA LEU A 63 -3.18 4.36 1.28
C LEU A 63 -1.96 4.87 2.06
N ARG A 64 -1.38 6.00 1.66
CA ARG A 64 -0.29 6.65 2.38
C ARG A 64 -0.76 7.23 3.70
N SER A 65 -1.92 7.87 3.71
CA SER A 65 -2.58 8.36 4.93
C SER A 65 -2.89 7.20 5.89
N LEU A 66 -3.49 6.13 5.37
CA LEU A 66 -3.81 4.91 6.10
C LEU A 66 -2.57 4.29 6.76
N GLN A 67 -1.46 4.22 6.03
CA GLN A 67 -0.20 3.72 6.57
C GLN A 67 0.28 4.54 7.76
N LYS A 68 0.23 5.87 7.65
CA LYS A 68 0.67 6.75 8.73
C LYS A 68 -0.21 6.60 9.97
N GLN A 69 -1.53 6.58 9.79
CA GLN A 69 -2.48 6.37 10.88
C GLN A 69 -2.24 5.04 11.60
N LEU A 70 -2.01 3.96 10.85
CA LEU A 70 -1.73 2.64 11.43
C LEU A 70 -0.39 2.60 12.18
N GLU A 71 0.63 3.30 11.68
CA GLU A 71 1.93 3.42 12.34
C GLU A 71 1.85 4.23 13.64
N ASP A 72 1.13 5.36 13.61
CA ASP A 72 0.94 6.22 14.78
C ASP A 72 0.13 5.47 15.87
N GLU A 73 -0.92 4.75 15.48
CA GLU A 73 -1.71 3.94 16.42
C GLU A 73 -0.88 2.79 17.03
N ALA A 74 -0.07 2.09 16.23
CA ALA A 74 0.80 1.02 16.73
C ALA A 74 1.83 1.54 17.75
N LYS A 75 2.37 2.74 17.52
CA LYS A 75 3.25 3.42 18.48
C LYS A 75 2.50 3.79 19.76
N ASP A 76 1.28 4.29 19.65
CA ASP A 76 0.46 4.65 20.81
C ASP A 76 0.17 3.43 21.71
N PHE A 77 -0.17 2.27 21.12
CA PHE A 77 -0.35 1.03 21.89
C PHE A 77 0.94 0.55 22.57
N SER A 78 2.08 0.63 21.88
CA SER A 78 3.38 0.26 22.45
C SER A 78 3.76 1.19 23.61
N ALA A 79 3.62 2.50 23.40
CA ALA A 79 3.90 3.53 24.40
C ALA A 79 2.98 3.40 25.63
N ALA A 80 1.70 3.10 25.43
CA ALA A 80 0.78 2.85 26.54
C ALA A 80 1.15 1.58 27.34
N ALA A 81 1.63 0.52 26.69
CA ALA A 81 2.12 -0.66 27.39
C ALA A 81 3.35 -0.34 28.25
N ASP A 82 4.28 0.42 27.68
CA ASP A 82 5.49 0.90 28.34
C ASP A 82 5.16 1.78 29.56
N ALA A 83 4.17 2.68 29.44
CA ALA A 83 3.67 3.49 30.56
C ALA A 83 3.13 2.64 31.72
N LEU A 84 2.40 1.56 31.43
CA LEU A 84 1.87 0.65 32.46
C LEU A 84 2.97 -0.16 33.17
N GLU A 85 4.10 -0.39 32.52
CA GLU A 85 5.27 -1.05 33.11
C GLU A 85 6.17 -0.08 33.89
N GLY A 86 5.89 1.22 33.83
CA GLY A 86 6.65 2.25 34.55
C GLY A 86 7.92 2.68 33.83
N THR A 87 8.03 2.42 32.52
CA THR A 87 9.12 2.98 31.71
C THR A 87 8.79 4.43 31.33
N VAL A 88 9.83 5.22 31.06
CA VAL A 88 9.66 6.60 30.59
C VAL A 88 9.16 6.55 29.15
N VAL A 89 8.06 7.24 28.88
CA VAL A 89 7.40 7.21 27.58
C VAL A 89 7.35 8.61 26.98
N GLU A 90 7.60 8.69 25.68
CA GLU A 90 7.42 9.91 24.89
C GLU A 90 6.06 9.85 24.18
N GLY A 91 5.27 10.94 24.24
CA GLY A 91 3.96 11.03 23.57
C GLY A 91 2.84 11.58 24.47
N THR A 92 1.71 11.95 23.86
CA THR A 92 0.55 12.57 24.54
C THR A 92 -0.79 12.05 24.02
N SER A 93 -0.83 10.83 23.46
CA SER A 93 -2.10 10.29 23.00
C SER A 93 -3.04 9.99 24.19
N PRO A 94 -4.37 10.04 24.00
CA PRO A 94 -5.33 9.74 25.07
C PRO A 94 -5.13 8.36 25.71
N LEU A 95 -4.61 7.39 24.95
CA LEU A 95 -4.29 6.06 25.44
C LEU A 95 -3.06 6.07 26.36
N ILE A 96 -2.01 6.80 25.97
CA ILE A 96 -0.79 6.97 26.79
C ILE A 96 -1.14 7.72 28.09
N GLU A 97 -1.90 8.82 28.00
CA GLU A 97 -2.33 9.59 29.18
C GLU A 97 -3.13 8.72 30.15
N LEU A 98 -4.07 7.92 29.63
CA LEU A 98 -4.83 6.98 30.45
C LEU A 98 -3.90 5.96 31.13
N ALA A 99 -2.95 5.37 30.39
CA ALA A 99 -2.00 4.40 30.92
C ALA A 99 -1.14 4.99 32.05
N VAL A 100 -0.62 6.21 31.87
CA VAL A 100 0.17 6.92 32.89
C VAL A 100 -0.68 7.18 34.15
N VAL A 101 -1.91 7.66 33.98
CA VAL A 101 -2.82 7.92 35.11
C VAL A 101 -3.21 6.62 35.83
N THR A 102 -3.49 5.56 35.08
CA THR A 102 -3.77 4.23 35.64
C THR A 102 -2.58 3.71 36.43
N ARG A 103 -1.36 3.82 35.90
CA ARG A 103 -0.15 3.40 36.60
C ARG A 103 0.05 4.15 37.91
N ALA A 104 -0.01 5.49 37.87
CA ALA A 104 0.13 6.32 39.07
C ALA A 104 -0.93 6.00 40.14
N SER A 105 -2.16 5.67 39.71
CA SER A 105 -3.24 5.26 40.63
C SER A 105 -2.91 3.93 41.32
N PHE A 106 -2.38 2.95 40.58
CA PHE A 106 -1.95 1.67 41.14
C PHE A 106 -0.73 1.80 42.05
N ASP A 107 0.25 2.62 41.68
CA ASP A 107 1.43 2.89 42.54
C ASP A 107 0.99 3.52 43.87
N THR A 108 -0.02 4.41 43.84
CA THR A 108 -0.60 5.00 45.06
C THR A 108 -1.30 3.95 45.93
N LEU A 109 -2.05 3.03 45.32
CA LEU A 109 -2.74 1.95 46.05
C LEU A 109 -1.75 0.95 46.64
N SER A 110 -0.70 0.58 45.89
CA SER A 110 0.37 -0.30 46.36
C SER A 110 1.18 0.33 47.51
N ALA A 111 1.35 1.65 47.52
CA ALA A 111 1.97 2.35 48.64
C ALA A 111 1.12 2.34 49.92
N ILE A 112 -0.21 2.18 49.80
CA ILE A 112 -1.14 2.09 50.93
C ILE A 112 -1.26 0.62 51.41
N ASP A 113 -1.25 -0.33 50.48
CA ASP A 113 -1.38 -1.76 50.72
C ASP A 113 -0.30 -2.53 49.95
N ASN A 114 0.70 -3.03 50.67
CA ASN A 114 1.83 -3.77 50.08
C ASN A 114 1.41 -5.12 49.47
N GLU A 115 0.22 -5.64 49.78
CA GLU A 115 -0.31 -6.87 49.18
C GLU A 115 -1.21 -6.57 47.96
N TYR A 116 -1.32 -5.30 47.56
CA TYR A 116 -2.15 -4.90 46.42
C TYR A 116 -1.63 -5.51 45.12
N ASP A 117 -2.49 -6.31 44.49
CA ASP A 117 -2.15 -7.04 43.27
C ASP A 117 -2.01 -6.12 42.05
N THR A 118 -0.79 -5.98 41.55
CA THR A 118 -0.46 -5.22 40.33
C THR A 118 -0.38 -6.09 39.07
N SER A 119 -0.64 -7.41 39.16
CA SER A 119 -0.55 -8.32 38.01
C SER A 119 -1.45 -7.89 36.84
N VAL A 120 -2.61 -7.29 37.15
CA VAL A 120 -3.54 -6.74 36.16
C VAL A 120 -2.88 -5.67 35.26
N LEU A 121 -1.92 -4.89 35.78
CA LEU A 121 -1.17 -3.93 34.96
C LEU A 121 -0.27 -4.65 33.95
N GLN A 122 0.40 -5.71 34.38
CA GLN A 122 1.30 -6.51 33.52
C GLN A 122 0.50 -7.25 32.43
N ASP A 123 -0.64 -7.82 32.79
CA ASP A 123 -1.54 -8.46 31.82
C ASP A 123 -2.10 -7.47 30.80
N THR A 124 -2.44 -6.27 31.26
CA THR A 124 -2.91 -5.18 30.39
C THR A 124 -1.80 -4.71 29.45
N ALA A 125 -0.59 -4.47 29.97
CA ALA A 125 0.57 -4.07 29.18
C ALA A 125 0.91 -5.12 28.11
N LYS A 126 0.89 -6.41 28.48
CA LYS A 126 1.07 -7.52 27.54
C LYS A 126 0.03 -7.51 26.43
N THR A 127 -1.25 -7.32 26.78
CA THR A 127 -2.34 -7.25 25.79
C THR A 127 -2.16 -6.07 24.83
N LEU A 128 -1.75 -4.89 25.34
CA LEU A 128 -1.46 -3.73 24.50
C LEU A 128 -0.30 -3.98 23.52
N ARG A 129 0.75 -4.68 23.95
CA ARG A 129 1.84 -5.10 23.04
C ARG A 129 1.39 -6.08 21.98
N GLU A 130 0.59 -7.08 22.35
CA GLU A 130 0.03 -8.03 21.37
C GLU A 130 -0.83 -7.32 20.32
N VAL A 131 -1.52 -6.24 20.70
CA VAL A 131 -2.23 -5.37 19.77
C VAL A 131 -1.24 -4.60 18.89
N ALA A 132 -0.24 -3.93 19.47
CA ALA A 132 0.79 -3.20 18.72
C ALA A 132 1.50 -4.09 17.69
N ASP A 133 1.92 -5.30 18.08
CA ASP A 133 2.55 -6.29 17.20
C ASP A 133 1.63 -6.69 16.05
N ALA A 134 0.33 -6.87 16.32
CA ALA A 134 -0.65 -7.16 15.28
C ALA A 134 -0.83 -5.99 14.30
N LEU A 135 -0.77 -4.74 14.78
CA LEU A 135 -0.82 -3.54 13.94
C LEU A 135 0.46 -3.40 13.11
N TYR A 136 1.63 -3.66 13.68
CA TYR A 136 2.90 -3.67 12.92
C TYR A 136 2.94 -4.77 11.86
N ALA A 137 2.36 -5.94 12.14
CA ALA A 137 2.22 -6.99 11.14
C ALA A 137 1.33 -6.55 9.97
N ASP A 138 0.18 -5.91 10.24
CA ASP A 138 -0.69 -5.36 9.18
C ASP A 138 -0.01 -4.20 8.43
N LEU A 139 0.76 -3.35 9.14
CA LEU A 139 1.56 -2.28 8.55
C LEU A 139 2.60 -2.81 7.55
N SER A 140 3.27 -3.90 7.89
CA SER A 140 4.23 -4.57 7.00
C SER A 140 3.55 -5.06 5.71
N VAL A 141 2.38 -5.68 5.84
CA VAL A 141 1.57 -6.12 4.70
C VAL A 141 1.10 -4.93 3.86
N LEU A 142 0.61 -3.87 4.50
CA LEU A 142 0.18 -2.64 3.83
C LEU A 142 1.33 -1.99 3.06
N LYS A 143 2.53 -1.88 3.62
CA LYS A 143 3.73 -1.36 2.94
C LYS A 143 4.02 -2.14 1.66
N SER A 144 3.99 -3.47 1.71
CA SER A 144 4.19 -4.33 0.53
C SER A 144 3.09 -4.12 -0.52
N ARG A 145 1.83 -4.03 -0.10
CA ARG A 145 0.69 -3.78 -1.00
C ARG A 145 0.74 -2.39 -1.62
N ARG A 146 1.15 -1.37 -0.88
CA ARG A 146 1.32 -0.02 -1.38
C ARG A 146 2.35 0.05 -2.50
N ILE A 147 3.46 -0.69 -2.39
CA ILE A 147 4.44 -0.80 -3.48
C ILE A 147 3.81 -1.41 -4.74
N LYS A 148 2.95 -2.43 -4.58
CA LYS A 148 2.22 -3.01 -5.72
C LYS A 148 1.25 -2.01 -6.34
N HIS A 149 0.55 -1.23 -5.53
CA HIS A 149 -0.36 -0.18 -5.99
C HIS A 149 0.40 0.96 -6.69
N ASP A 150 1.55 1.36 -6.16
CA ASP A 150 2.46 2.35 -6.76
C ASP A 150 2.90 1.91 -8.16
N ASN A 151 3.29 0.64 -8.32
CA ASN A 151 3.57 0.07 -9.63
C ASN A 151 2.34 0.11 -10.56
N GLN A 152 1.12 -0.08 -10.04
CA GLN A 152 -0.10 0.10 -10.84
C GLN A 152 -0.33 1.56 -11.22
N CYS A 153 -0.03 2.54 -10.34
CA CYS A 153 -0.12 3.97 -10.64
C CYS A 153 0.79 4.32 -11.82
N ARG A 154 2.06 3.93 -11.75
CA ARG A 154 3.06 4.13 -12.82
C ARG A 154 2.63 3.45 -14.12
N ARG A 155 2.11 2.23 -14.02
CA ARG A 155 1.59 1.47 -15.17
C ARG A 155 0.33 2.11 -15.77
N ALA A 156 -0.53 2.72 -14.96
CA ALA A 156 -1.71 3.46 -15.42
C ALA A 156 -1.29 4.69 -16.23
N VAL A 157 -0.31 5.47 -15.76
CA VAL A 157 0.25 6.61 -16.51
C VAL A 157 0.72 6.16 -17.89
N LEU A 158 1.52 5.10 -17.94
CA LEU A 158 2.03 4.57 -19.20
C LEU A 158 0.90 4.04 -20.09
N LYS A 159 -0.14 3.42 -19.51
CA LYS A 159 -1.30 2.92 -20.27
C LYS A 159 -2.12 4.06 -20.84
N ALA A 160 -2.40 5.12 -20.08
CA ALA A 160 -3.09 6.31 -20.57
C ALA A 160 -2.33 6.95 -21.74
N MET A 161 -0.99 7.03 -21.64
CA MET A 161 -0.14 7.48 -22.74
C MET A 161 -0.31 6.59 -23.98
N ALA A 162 -0.31 5.27 -23.83
CA ALA A 162 -0.53 4.34 -24.94
C ALA A 162 -1.92 4.47 -25.59
N GLU A 163 -2.93 4.89 -24.82
CA GLU A 163 -4.31 5.14 -25.31
C GLU A 163 -4.50 6.57 -25.87
N GLY A 164 -3.43 7.37 -25.97
CA GLY A 164 -3.44 8.65 -26.68
C GLY A 164 -3.51 9.90 -25.81
N VAL A 165 -3.47 9.78 -24.47
CA VAL A 165 -3.31 10.94 -23.57
C VAL A 165 -1.99 11.65 -23.87
N ASP A 166 -1.97 12.99 -23.81
CA ASP A 166 -0.76 13.77 -24.09
C ASP A 166 0.29 13.49 -22.98
N PRO A 167 1.52 13.03 -23.32
CA PRO A 167 2.59 12.85 -22.35
C PRO A 167 2.88 14.10 -21.50
N LEU A 168 2.61 15.31 -22.03
CA LEU A 168 2.76 16.55 -21.29
C LEU A 168 1.69 16.76 -20.21
N GLU A 169 0.51 16.15 -20.33
CA GLU A 169 -0.49 16.17 -19.25
C GLU A 169 -0.11 15.21 -18.13
N LEU A 170 0.68 14.19 -18.45
CA LEU A 170 1.12 13.15 -17.54
C LEU A 170 2.50 13.40 -16.90
N HIS A 171 3.19 14.49 -17.26
CA HIS A 171 4.57 14.78 -16.84
C HIS A 171 4.78 14.86 -15.33
N GLN A 172 3.71 15.10 -14.57
CA GLN A 172 3.73 15.19 -13.11
C GLN A 172 3.75 13.82 -12.42
N TYR A 173 3.45 12.74 -13.15
CA TYR A 173 3.41 11.39 -12.61
C TYR A 173 4.66 10.61 -12.97
N GLU A 174 5.01 9.65 -12.11
CA GLU A 174 6.15 8.77 -12.34
C GLU A 174 5.80 7.66 -13.34
N LEU A 175 6.80 7.25 -14.12
CA LEU A 175 6.71 6.14 -15.05
C LEU A 175 7.33 4.86 -14.44
N PRO A 176 7.06 3.67 -15.01
CA PRO A 176 7.73 2.45 -14.61
C PRO A 176 9.26 2.60 -14.71
N GLU A 177 10.00 2.05 -13.74
CA GLU A 177 11.46 2.19 -13.65
C GLU A 177 12.21 1.58 -14.83
N ASP A 178 11.59 0.60 -15.48
CA ASP A 178 12.07 -0.11 -16.67
C ASP A 178 11.67 0.58 -17.98
N PHE A 179 10.94 1.71 -17.92
CA PHE A 179 10.51 2.47 -19.08
C PHE A 179 11.35 3.73 -19.27
N GLU A 180 12.07 3.80 -20.39
CA GLU A 180 12.83 4.99 -20.78
C GLU A 180 12.04 5.83 -21.79
N LEU A 181 11.86 7.11 -21.48
CA LEU A 181 11.28 8.06 -22.44
C LEU A 181 12.22 8.23 -23.65
N PRO A 182 11.68 8.30 -24.88
CA PRO A 182 12.46 8.61 -26.07
C PRO A 182 13.31 9.89 -25.89
N ILE A 183 14.62 9.75 -26.10
CA ILE A 183 15.65 10.77 -25.77
C ILE A 183 15.55 12.02 -26.69
N GLN A 184 14.84 11.96 -27.81
CA GLN A 184 14.70 13.10 -28.73
C GLN A 184 13.73 14.16 -28.19
N GLY A 185 14.16 14.93 -27.18
CA GLY A 185 13.35 16.04 -26.67
C GLY A 185 14.05 16.97 -25.70
N LYS A 186 14.93 16.48 -24.80
CA LYS A 186 15.56 17.37 -23.81
C LYS A 186 16.45 18.47 -24.41
N LEU A 187 16.93 18.30 -25.66
CA LEU A 187 17.82 19.25 -26.33
C LEU A 187 17.16 20.13 -27.41
N ASN A 188 15.95 19.78 -27.90
CA ASN A 188 15.29 20.51 -29.00
C ASN A 188 14.04 21.31 -28.59
N ILE A 189 13.53 21.14 -27.36
CA ILE A 189 12.40 21.94 -26.83
C ILE A 189 12.72 23.45 -26.79
N LEU A 190 14.00 23.83 -26.89
CA LEU A 190 14.45 25.23 -26.87
C LEU A 190 14.83 25.80 -28.26
N GLY A 191 14.75 25.04 -29.35
CA GLY A 191 15.40 25.42 -30.62
C GLY A 191 14.55 25.42 -31.89
N GLU A 192 13.74 24.39 -32.17
CA GLU A 192 13.19 24.20 -33.52
C GLU A 192 11.75 23.64 -33.53
N GLY A 193 10.80 24.50 -33.91
CA GLY A 193 9.53 24.18 -34.58
C GLY A 193 8.49 23.33 -33.84
N LYS A 194 7.20 23.70 -33.95
CA LYS A 194 6.03 22.92 -33.46
C LYS A 194 5.99 21.46 -33.94
N SER A 195 6.70 21.13 -35.03
CA SER A 195 6.81 19.78 -35.61
C SER A 195 7.63 18.81 -34.74
N SER A 196 8.62 19.28 -33.97
CA SER A 196 9.47 18.40 -33.16
C SER A 196 8.74 17.89 -31.90
N THR A 197 7.90 18.73 -31.29
CA THR A 197 7.10 18.36 -30.11
C THR A 197 6.00 17.36 -30.44
N GLN A 198 5.32 17.54 -31.57
CA GLN A 198 4.27 16.61 -32.00
C GLN A 198 4.85 15.22 -32.30
N GLN A 199 6.01 15.18 -32.97
CA GLN A 199 6.70 13.92 -33.26
C GLN A 199 7.18 13.22 -31.97
N TRP A 200 7.70 13.98 -31.00
CA TRP A 200 8.06 13.42 -29.70
C TRP A 200 6.85 12.82 -28.96
N ARG A 201 5.69 13.48 -28.98
CA ARG A 201 4.45 12.93 -28.38
C ARG A 201 4.09 11.59 -29.03
N GLU A 202 4.09 11.52 -30.35
CA GLU A 202 3.82 10.28 -31.08
C GLU A 202 4.82 9.18 -30.74
N ASP A 203 6.10 9.51 -30.60
CA ASP A 203 7.15 8.55 -30.25
C ASP A 203 6.98 8.02 -28.82
N CYS A 204 6.60 8.88 -27.87
CA CYS A 204 6.24 8.48 -26.51
C CYS A 204 5.04 7.52 -26.49
N GLN A 205 3.97 7.84 -27.22
CA GLN A 205 2.78 7.00 -27.30
C GLN A 205 3.07 5.65 -27.96
N LYS A 206 3.87 5.63 -29.04
CA LYS A 206 4.32 4.39 -29.70
C LYS A 206 5.20 3.55 -28.78
N ALA A 207 6.13 4.16 -28.04
CA ALA A 207 6.98 3.46 -27.07
C ALA A 207 6.13 2.86 -25.94
N ALA A 208 5.14 3.60 -25.43
CA ALA A 208 4.20 3.12 -24.42
C ALA A 208 3.35 1.95 -24.94
N ALA A 209 2.81 2.04 -26.16
CA ALA A 209 2.06 0.95 -26.78
C ALA A 209 2.94 -0.31 -26.97
N LYS A 210 4.18 -0.12 -27.42
CA LYS A 210 5.15 -1.20 -27.58
C LYS A 210 5.47 -1.90 -26.26
N TYR A 211 5.62 -1.15 -25.16
CA TYR A 211 5.86 -1.73 -23.83
C TYR A 211 4.80 -2.78 -23.46
N PHE A 212 3.51 -2.46 -23.63
CA PHE A 212 2.44 -3.42 -23.33
C PHE A 212 2.35 -4.57 -24.33
N GLN A 213 2.75 -4.35 -25.57
CA GLN A 213 2.83 -5.41 -26.57
C GLN A 213 3.93 -6.43 -26.21
N ASP A 214 5.13 -5.94 -25.90
CA ASP A 214 6.28 -6.77 -25.48
C ASP A 214 5.94 -7.57 -24.22
N GLU A 215 5.21 -6.97 -23.27
CA GLU A 215 4.74 -7.66 -22.06
C GLU A 215 3.71 -8.75 -22.38
N ALA A 216 2.75 -8.50 -23.28
CA ALA A 216 1.76 -9.48 -23.71
C ALA A 216 2.41 -10.67 -24.45
N ASP A 217 3.42 -10.38 -25.28
CA ASP A 217 4.19 -11.38 -26.00
C ASP A 217 5.03 -12.23 -25.04
N ALA A 218 5.70 -11.61 -24.05
CA ALA A 218 6.43 -12.31 -23.01
C ALA A 218 5.51 -13.21 -22.16
N ALA A 219 4.34 -12.72 -21.76
CA ALA A 219 3.35 -13.51 -21.03
C ALA A 219 2.88 -14.73 -21.85
N THR A 220 2.67 -14.54 -23.15
CA THR A 220 2.29 -15.62 -24.07
C THR A 220 3.40 -16.64 -24.24
N ALA A 221 4.66 -16.20 -24.37
CA ALA A 221 5.84 -17.07 -24.47
C ALA A 221 6.01 -17.92 -23.21
N ASN A 222 5.90 -17.32 -22.02
CA ASN A 222 5.97 -18.02 -20.74
C ASN A 222 4.88 -19.09 -20.59
N LYS A 223 3.63 -18.77 -20.97
CA LYS A 223 2.51 -19.73 -20.95
C LYS A 223 2.74 -20.92 -21.89
N ARG A 224 3.36 -20.68 -23.06
CA ARG A 224 3.75 -21.75 -24.00
C ARG A 224 4.88 -22.61 -23.43
N ALA A 225 5.89 -22.01 -22.82
CA ALA A 225 7.00 -22.71 -22.19
C ALA A 225 6.53 -23.63 -21.05
N GLN A 226 5.69 -23.12 -20.14
CA GLN A 226 5.12 -23.91 -19.05
C GLN A 226 4.32 -25.11 -19.57
N LYS A 227 3.46 -24.91 -20.58
CA LYS A 227 2.71 -26.02 -21.20
C LYS A 227 3.64 -27.06 -21.82
N ALA A 228 4.73 -26.63 -22.47
CA ALA A 228 5.72 -27.54 -23.05
C ALA A 228 6.45 -28.35 -21.97
N GLU A 229 6.80 -27.71 -20.86
CA GLU A 229 7.45 -28.36 -19.73
C GLU A 229 6.53 -29.36 -19.01
N SER A 230 5.27 -28.98 -18.76
CA SER A 230 4.26 -29.92 -18.22
C SER A 230 4.07 -31.14 -19.12
N ARG A 231 4.04 -30.95 -20.45
CA ARG A 231 3.95 -32.07 -21.41
C ARG A 231 5.19 -32.96 -21.39
N LYS A 232 6.40 -32.38 -21.23
CA LYS A 232 7.64 -33.15 -21.06
C LYS A 232 7.62 -33.96 -19.76
N LYS A 233 7.11 -33.38 -18.67
CA LYS A 233 6.96 -34.07 -17.39
C LYS A 233 6.02 -35.26 -17.50
N VAL A 234 4.82 -35.08 -18.04
CA VAL A 234 3.85 -36.17 -18.26
C VAL A 234 4.44 -37.27 -19.14
N ARG A 235 5.16 -36.93 -20.21
CA ARG A 235 5.85 -37.92 -21.05
C ARG A 235 6.93 -38.70 -20.30
N ARG A 236 7.64 -38.07 -19.37
CA ARG A 236 8.63 -38.74 -18.52
C ARG A 236 7.96 -39.70 -17.55
N GLU A 237 6.90 -39.25 -16.88
CA GLU A 237 6.11 -40.07 -15.94
C GLU A 237 5.49 -41.29 -16.65
N ILE A 238 4.92 -41.11 -17.85
CA ILE A 238 4.44 -42.24 -18.66
C ILE A 238 5.59 -43.18 -19.02
N LYS A 239 6.75 -42.66 -19.41
CA LYS A 239 7.91 -43.50 -19.76
C LYS A 239 8.40 -44.33 -18.57
N GLU A 240 8.44 -43.74 -17.38
CA GLU A 240 8.83 -44.40 -16.12
C GLU A 240 7.80 -45.46 -15.67
N LEU A 241 6.51 -45.26 -15.93
CA LEU A 241 5.46 -46.24 -15.61
C LEU A 241 5.44 -47.46 -16.54
N TRP A 242 6.08 -47.35 -17.71
CA TRP A 242 6.07 -48.39 -18.76
C TRP A 242 7.43 -49.10 -18.90
N THR A 243 8.39 -48.79 -18.03
CA THR A 243 9.69 -49.47 -17.88
C THR A 243 9.77 -50.14 -16.53
#